data_AF-A0A358PIZ7-F1
#
_entry.id   AF-A0A358PIZ7-F1
#
_cell.length_a   1.000
_cell.length_b   1.000
_cell.length_c   1.000
_cell.angle_alpha   90.00
_cell.angle_beta   90.00
_cell.angle_gamma   90.00
#
_symmetry.space_group_name_H-M   'P 1'
#
loop_
_entity.id
_entity.type
_entity.pdbx_description
1 polymer ?
#
loop_
_entity_poly.entity_id
_entity_poly.type
_entity_poly.pdbx_seq_one_letter_code
_entity_poly.pdbx_strand_id
1 'polypeptide(L)' 'MNKMERINKKLGFGLMRLPMKDGEVDIEQTCLMVDEFIKAGFNYFDTAHG' A
#
# COMPACT_ATOMS: atom_id res chain seq x y z
N MET A 1 14.74 -7.84 -18.30
CA MET A 1 14.57 -7.84 -16.83
C MET A 1 13.11 -8.13 -16.55
N ASN A 2 12.83 -9.23 -15.85
CA ASN A 2 11.47 -9.69 -15.61
C ASN A 2 10.81 -8.80 -14.55
N LYS A 3 9.50 -8.54 -14.66
CA LYS A 3 8.81 -7.56 -13.78
C LYS A 3 8.93 -7.92 -12.29
N MET A 4 8.99 -9.22 -11.99
CA MET A 4 9.12 -9.73 -10.62
C MET A 4 10.52 -9.57 -10.02
N GLU A 5 11.57 -9.38 -10.84
CA GLU A 5 12.93 -9.11 -10.32
C GLU A 5 13.03 -7.72 -9.68
N ARG A 6 12.05 -6.83 -9.94
CA ARG A 6 11.97 -5.47 -9.38
C ARG A 6 11.11 -5.38 -8.12
N ILE A 7 10.41 -6.45 -7.74
CA ILE A 7 9.57 -6.47 -6.54
C ILE A 7 10.43 -6.90 -5.35
N ASN A 8 10.42 -6.09 -4.30
CA ASN A 8 11.08 -6.38 -3.06
C ASN A 8 10.13 -7.19 -2.15
N LYS A 9 10.64 -8.32 -1.65
CA LYS A 9 9.93 -9.20 -0.70
C LYS A 9 8.66 -9.83 -1.32
N LYS A 10 7.83 -10.48 -0.49
CA LYS A 10 6.69 -11.32 -0.93
C LYS A 10 5.31 -10.77 -0.56
N LEU A 11 5.23 -9.56 0.00
CA LEU A 11 3.98 -8.94 0.42
C LEU A 11 3.68 -7.68 -0.39
N GLY A 12 2.40 -7.40 -0.59
CA GLY A 12 1.89 -6.18 -1.22
C GLY A 12 1.00 -5.39 -0.28
N PHE A 13 0.89 -4.09 -0.52
CA PHE A 13 -0.02 -3.20 0.18
C PHE A 13 -1.31 -3.02 -0.64
N GLY A 14 -2.46 -3.41 -0.08
CA GLY A 14 -3.75 -3.33 -0.77
C GLY A 14 -4.50 -2.02 -0.49
N LEU A 15 -5.09 -1.42 -1.53
CA LEU A 15 -5.80 -0.13 -1.47
C LEU A 15 -7.35 -0.25 -1.47
N MET A 16 -7.88 -1.47 -1.29
CA MET A 16 -9.34 -1.71 -1.35
C MET A 16 -10.07 -1.52 -0.01
N ARG A 17 -9.34 -1.52 1.11
CA ARG A 17 -9.91 -1.33 2.46
C ARG A 17 -8.95 -0.44 3.26
N LEU A 18 -9.24 0.85 3.25
CA LEU A 18 -8.42 1.86 3.92
C LEU A 18 -8.98 2.16 5.31
N PRO A 19 -8.14 2.68 6.23
CA PRO A 19 -8.60 3.29 7.46
C PRO A 19 -9.70 4.33 7.17
N MET A 20 -10.75 4.31 8.00
CA MET A 20 -11.88 5.23 7.89
C MET A 20 -11.97 6.09 9.14
N LYS A 21 -12.27 7.36 8.97
CA LYS A 21 -12.52 8.33 10.04
C LYS A 21 -13.69 9.21 9.65
N ASP A 22 -14.70 9.28 10.51
CA ASP A 22 -15.91 10.09 10.29
C ASP A 22 -16.64 9.81 8.95
N GLY A 23 -16.62 8.54 8.53
CA GLY A 23 -17.28 8.09 7.29
C GLY A 23 -16.47 8.29 6.02
N GLU A 24 -15.31 8.94 6.10
CA GLU A 24 -14.38 9.19 5.00
C GLU A 24 -13.09 8.39 5.18
N VAL A 25 -12.28 8.26 4.13
CA VAL A 25 -10.95 7.67 4.25
C VAL A 25 -10.07 8.56 5.11
N ASP A 26 -9.42 7.98 6.11
CA ASP A 26 -8.37 8.65 6.87
C ASP A 26 -7.08 8.67 6.04
N ILE A 27 -6.92 9.76 5.27
CA ILE A 27 -5.78 9.95 4.37
C ILE A 27 -4.46 10.06 5.15
N GLU A 28 -4.46 10.74 6.29
CA GLU A 28 -3.24 10.92 7.10
C GLU A 28 -2.73 9.58 7.60
N GLN A 29 -3.62 8.76 8.18
CA GLN A 29 -3.27 7.42 8.62
C GLN A 29 -2.84 6.52 7.45
N THR A 30 -3.52 6.62 6.31
CA THR A 30 -3.15 5.86 5.11
C THR A 30 -1.74 6.22 4.64
N CYS A 31 -1.38 7.50 4.61
CA CYS A 31 -0.04 7.96 4.26
C CYS A 31 1.02 7.41 5.21
N LEU A 32 0.78 7.45 6.53
CA LEU A 32 1.70 6.87 7.51
C LEU A 32 1.93 5.37 7.29
N MET A 33 0.87 4.61 6.97
CA MET A 33 0.97 3.18 6.68
C MET A 33 1.77 2.91 5.39
N VAL A 34 1.60 3.72 4.36
CA VAL A 34 2.36 3.63 3.11
C VAL A 34 3.84 3.94 3.35
N ASP A 35 4.14 4.99 4.13
CA ASP A 35 5.50 5.37 4.48
C ASP A 35 6.21 4.25 5.25
N GLU A 36 5.55 3.65 6.24
CA GLU A 36 6.12 2.52 6.98
C GLU A 36 6.34 1.29 6.10
N PHE A 37 5.45 1.02 5.15
CA PHE A 37 5.61 -0.07 4.19
C PHE A 37 6.84 0.14 3.28
N ILE A 38 7.04 1.37 2.79
CA ILE A 38 8.20 1.75 1.98
C ILE A 38 9.49 1.72 2.82
N LYS A 39 9.48 2.27 4.04
CA LYS A 39 10.63 2.22 4.97
C LYS A 39 11.04 0.79 5.32
N ALA A 40 10.06 -0.10 5.45
CA ALA A 40 10.30 -1.53 5.61
C ALA A 40 10.84 -2.21 4.34
N GLY A 41 11.03 -1.49 3.24
CA GLY A 41 11.70 -1.94 2.02
C GLY A 41 10.78 -2.66 1.03
N PHE A 42 9.46 -2.59 1.21
CA PHE A 42 8.50 -3.14 0.25
C PHE A 42 8.16 -2.12 -0.84
N ASN A 43 7.71 -2.61 -2.01
CA ASN A 43 7.47 -1.73 -3.16
C ASN A 43 6.34 -2.20 -4.10
N TYR A 44 5.45 -3.08 -3.64
CA TYR A 44 4.32 -3.56 -4.42
C TYR A 44 3.00 -3.09 -3.80
N PHE A 45 2.20 -2.39 -4.60
CA PHE A 45 0.89 -1.85 -4.23
C PHE A 45 -0.16 -2.42 -5.18
N ASP A 46 -1.30 -2.84 -4.61
CA ASP A 46 -2.40 -3.48 -5.31
C ASP A 46 -3.69 -2.65 -5.15
N THR A 47 -4.46 -2.52 -6.23
CA THR A 47 -5.69 -1.74 -6.29
C THR A 47 -6.64 -2.29 -7.35
N ALA A 48 -7.92 -1.94 -7.28
CA ALA A 48 -8.92 -2.28 -8.28
C ALA A 48 -9.86 -1.10 -8.55
N HIS A 49 -10.39 -1.02 -9.77
CA HIS A 49 -11.53 -0.19 -10.08
C HIS A 49 -12.81 -0.99 -9.84
N GLY A 50 -13.80 -0.38 -9.18
CA GLY A 50 -15.13 -0.95 -8.98
C GLY A 50 -16.00 -0.81 -10.21
#